data_AF-A0A4Y9ZJ57-F1
#
_entry.id   AF-A0A4Y9ZJ57-F1
#
_cell.length_a   1.000
_cell.length_b   1.000
_cell.length_c   1.000
_cell.angle_alpha   90.00
_cell.angle_beta   90.00
_cell.angle_gamma   90.00
#
_symmetry.space_group_name_H-M   'P 1'
#
loop_
_entity.id
_entity.type
_entity.pdbx_description
1 polymer ?
#
loop_
_entity_poly.entity_id
_entity_poly.type
_entity_poly.pdbx_seq_one_letter_code
_entity_poly.pdbx_strand_id
1 'polypeptide(L)'
;MTKFEYIKMDSISRVDFVKAFLRVHDLDNQYSPGVHAGPDFKLWWTGSNGGKAGTLTIENDRDFVLALSTLMQKNRRTCTVSVEFDTDGMDGYRIRKLQVPVLADDSGFAELAYGTRVPNVDHFSNDAQLHGPIILELKQKWVCQQHLGEHGEPGHCYITPNGDHIGLNARRLKFWAAAIAAHDVTKHDPPNSLEFDGACDGRMITTKPRGRSGPQPALAPATTSQLLMAAILSNLTHDGKRRRSPSPQMPRTPTRSRTYTIPLSPPPKPGLELRTCLEDFANVKGIDLTGCQVTLASVDFTPDVIPAVSVQRLCELTAATEGQVIKLQAFCKGWAARFEEKQAYLAGKRRRLD
;
A
#
# COMPACT_ATOMS: atom_id res chain seq x y z
N MET A 1 5.34 14.19 -9.51
CA MET A 1 4.95 15.59 -9.74
C MET A 1 6.13 16.46 -9.32
N THR A 2 6.72 17.23 -10.22
CA THR A 2 7.92 18.03 -9.93
C THR A 2 7.49 19.49 -9.72
N LYS A 3 7.67 20.01 -8.49
CA LYS A 3 7.38 21.40 -8.14
C LYS A 3 8.69 22.14 -7.85
N PHE A 4 8.73 23.44 -8.12
CA PHE A 4 9.91 24.29 -7.89
C PHE A 4 9.52 25.49 -7.04
N GLU A 5 10.26 25.72 -5.96
CA GLU A 5 10.08 26.87 -5.07
C GLU A 5 11.42 27.36 -4.54
N TYR A 6 11.48 28.66 -4.20
CA TYR A 6 12.67 29.27 -3.63
C TYR A 6 12.67 29.16 -2.11
N ILE A 7 13.45 28.22 -1.58
CA ILE A 7 13.64 28.07 -0.15
C ILE A 7 14.97 28.76 0.24
N LYS A 8 14.91 29.66 1.23
CA LYS A 8 16.12 30.29 1.79
C LYS A 8 16.91 29.24 2.57
N MET A 9 18.10 28.91 2.08
CA MET A 9 18.98 27.89 2.69
C MET A 9 19.91 28.47 3.76
N ASP A 10 20.13 29.78 3.79
CA ASP A 10 21.05 30.40 4.75
C ASP A 10 20.50 30.23 6.17
N SER A 11 21.24 29.51 7.03
CA SER A 11 20.91 29.23 8.45
C SER A 11 19.60 28.47 8.71
N ILE A 12 19.05 27.76 7.73
CA ILE A 12 17.85 26.95 7.93
C ILE A 12 18.16 25.72 8.80
N SER A 13 17.27 25.38 9.74
CA SER A 13 17.37 24.13 10.49
C SER A 13 16.89 22.94 9.64
N ARG A 14 17.30 21.71 9.96
CA ARG A 14 16.82 20.51 9.25
C ARG A 14 15.29 20.39 9.34
N VAL A 15 14.73 20.68 10.52
CA VAL A 15 13.28 20.64 10.76
C VAL A 15 12.55 21.67 9.91
N ASP A 16 13.04 22.90 9.84
CA ASP A 16 12.42 23.97 9.05
C ASP A 16 12.57 23.70 7.55
N PHE A 17 13.67 23.10 7.13
CA PHE A 17 13.88 22.65 5.75
C PHE A 17 12.84 21.60 5.36
N VAL A 18 12.62 20.57 6.18
CA VAL A 18 11.61 19.54 5.93
C VAL A 18 10.21 20.16 5.91
N LYS A 19 9.88 21.05 6.86
CA LYS A 19 8.57 21.74 6.85
C LYS A 19 8.35 22.58 5.60
N ALA A 20 9.37 23.32 5.16
CA ALA A 20 9.31 24.10 3.93
C ALA A 20 9.08 23.19 2.71
N PHE A 21 9.79 22.06 2.64
CA PHE A 21 9.60 21.09 1.58
C PHE A 21 8.19 20.49 1.56
N LEU A 22 7.68 20.05 2.71
CA LEU A 22 6.32 19.50 2.81
C LEU A 22 5.27 20.53 2.36
N ARG A 23 5.47 21.81 2.68
CA ARG A 23 4.60 22.91 2.23
C ARG A 23 4.59 23.07 0.72
N VAL A 24 5.74 23.00 0.05
CA VAL A 24 5.85 23.06 -1.42
C VAL A 24 4.96 21.99 -2.07
N HIS A 25 4.85 20.84 -1.43
CA HIS A 25 4.09 19.68 -1.90
C HIS A 25 2.64 19.60 -1.37
N ASP A 26 2.15 20.61 -0.64
CA ASP A 26 0.84 20.59 0.03
C ASP A 26 0.66 19.41 1.02
N LEU A 27 1.77 18.95 1.60
CA LEU A 27 1.84 17.81 2.51
C LEU A 27 2.03 18.22 3.98
N ASP A 28 2.19 19.51 4.27
CA ASP A 28 2.39 20.05 5.63
C ASP A 28 1.18 19.84 6.56
N ASN A 29 -0.01 19.66 5.98
CA ASN A 29 -1.22 19.28 6.71
C ASN A 29 -1.30 17.78 7.03
N GLN A 30 -0.50 16.95 6.36
CA GLN A 30 -0.53 15.49 6.49
C GLN A 30 0.66 14.97 7.29
N TYR A 31 1.83 15.59 7.14
CA TYR A 31 3.08 15.16 7.75
C TYR A 31 3.75 16.30 8.53
N SER A 32 4.37 16.00 9.67
CA SER A 32 5.30 16.89 10.38
C SER A 32 6.57 16.14 10.75
N PRO A 33 7.75 16.76 10.59
CA PRO A 33 8.90 16.32 11.36
C PRO A 33 8.62 16.49 12.86
N GLY A 34 9.05 15.53 13.67
CA GLY A 34 9.07 15.65 15.12
C GLY A 34 10.11 16.66 15.60
N VAL A 35 10.03 17.03 16.89
CA VAL A 35 10.91 18.03 17.51
C VAL A 35 12.38 17.59 17.52
N HIS A 36 12.63 16.28 17.65
CA HIS A 36 13.98 15.71 17.76
C HIS A 36 14.38 14.83 16.57
N ALA A 37 13.41 14.40 15.76
CA ALA A 37 13.61 13.50 14.65
C ALA A 37 12.64 13.88 13.53
N GLY A 38 13.13 13.84 12.29
CA GLY A 38 12.36 14.15 11.09
C GLY A 38 12.66 13.07 10.05
N PRO A 39 11.81 12.89 9.04
CA PRO A 39 11.98 11.83 8.05
C PRO A 39 13.33 11.92 7.36
N ASP A 40 13.90 10.76 7.07
CA ASP A 40 15.14 10.65 6.31
C ASP A 40 14.88 11.08 4.86
N PHE A 41 15.87 11.76 4.27
CA PHE A 41 15.78 12.20 2.89
C PHE A 41 17.12 12.20 2.19
N LYS A 42 17.10 12.07 0.86
CA LYS A 42 18.27 12.19 0.00
C LYS A 42 18.35 13.60 -0.55
N LEU A 43 19.52 14.21 -0.46
CA LEU A 43 19.78 15.57 -0.93
C LEU A 43 20.97 15.57 -1.89
N TRP A 44 20.76 16.03 -3.12
CA TRP A 44 21.84 16.15 -4.09
C TRP A 44 21.69 17.41 -4.94
N TRP A 45 22.76 17.76 -5.64
CA TRP A 45 22.79 18.94 -6.48
C TRP A 45 23.64 18.75 -7.74
N THR A 46 23.49 19.63 -8.72
CA THR A 46 24.28 19.61 -9.96
C THR A 46 25.77 19.64 -9.64
N GLY A 47 26.49 18.58 -10.03
CA GLY A 47 27.93 18.43 -9.79
C GLY A 47 28.30 17.86 -8.40
N SER A 48 27.35 17.24 -7.67
CA SER A 48 27.69 16.41 -6.52
C SER A 48 28.40 15.11 -6.96
N ASN A 49 29.36 14.65 -6.16
CA ASN A 49 30.10 13.42 -6.45
C ASN A 49 29.13 12.23 -6.41
N GLY A 50 28.95 11.53 -7.53
CA GLY A 50 28.11 10.33 -7.64
C GLY A 50 26.65 10.57 -8.05
N GLY A 51 26.22 11.83 -8.22
CA GLY A 51 24.85 12.16 -8.63
C GLY A 51 23.79 11.48 -7.76
N LYS A 52 22.62 11.15 -8.34
CA LYS A 52 21.51 10.49 -7.62
C LYS A 52 21.91 9.15 -6.95
N ALA A 53 22.79 8.38 -7.59
CA ALA A 53 23.16 7.04 -7.11
C ALA A 53 24.17 7.05 -5.96
N GLY A 54 25.02 8.09 -5.88
CA GLY A 54 26.00 8.27 -4.80
C GLY A 54 25.55 9.23 -3.71
N THR A 55 24.27 9.59 -3.69
CA THR A 55 23.75 10.57 -2.73
C THR A 55 23.67 9.99 -1.32
N LEU A 56 24.19 10.74 -0.35
CA LEU A 56 24.07 10.42 1.07
C LEU A 56 22.63 10.65 1.54
N THR A 57 22.08 9.69 2.29
CA THR A 57 20.84 9.88 3.05
C THR A 57 21.14 10.74 4.27
N ILE A 58 20.37 11.82 4.45
CA ILE A 58 20.47 12.70 5.62
C ILE A 58 19.54 12.15 6.69
N GLU A 59 20.12 11.58 7.74
CA GLU A 59 19.38 10.98 8.87
C GLU A 59 19.32 11.93 10.07
N ASN A 60 20.36 12.75 10.26
CA ASN A 60 20.50 13.61 11.43
C ASN A 60 20.90 15.05 11.08
N ASP A 61 20.84 15.94 12.07
CA ASP A 61 21.16 17.36 11.91
C ASP A 61 22.62 17.60 11.52
N ARG A 62 23.55 16.73 11.92
CA ARG A 62 24.98 16.86 11.56
C ARG A 62 25.18 16.60 10.07
N ASP A 63 24.54 15.57 9.53
CA ASP A 63 24.58 15.26 8.09
C ASP A 63 24.00 16.42 7.29
N PHE A 64 22.91 17.01 7.78
CA PHE A 64 22.29 18.17 7.17
C PHE A 64 23.21 19.40 7.17
N VAL A 65 23.87 19.70 8.29
CA VAL A 65 24.83 20.81 8.39
C VAL A 65 26.02 20.61 7.43
N LEU A 66 26.54 19.37 7.33
CA LEU A 66 27.61 19.04 6.39
C LEU A 66 27.15 19.22 4.94
N ALA A 67 25.97 18.71 4.57
CA ALA A 67 25.41 18.88 3.24
C ALA A 67 25.14 20.36 2.91
N LEU A 68 24.64 21.14 3.87
CA LEU A 68 24.40 22.57 3.70
C LEU A 68 25.71 23.34 3.50
N SER A 69 26.74 23.05 4.30
CA SER A 69 28.06 23.70 4.18
C SER A 69 28.71 23.46 2.80
N THR A 70 28.60 22.24 2.28
CA THR A 70 29.12 21.90 0.95
C THR A 70 28.28 22.50 -0.17
N LEU A 71 26.96 22.58 0.01
CA LEU A 71 26.05 23.24 -0.91
C LEU A 71 26.33 24.76 -0.99
N MET A 72 26.60 25.42 0.14
CA MET A 72 26.89 26.86 0.19
C MET A 72 28.19 27.25 -0.51
N GLN A 73 29.14 26.32 -0.68
CA GLN A 73 30.37 26.54 -1.45
C GLN A 73 30.14 26.49 -2.97
N LYS A 74 28.97 26.03 -3.44
CA LYS A 74 28.67 25.91 -4.87
C LYS A 74 28.11 27.21 -5.43
N ASN A 75 28.30 27.39 -6.74
CA ASN A 75 27.78 28.57 -7.44
C ASN A 75 26.24 28.54 -7.45
N ARG A 76 25.64 29.49 -6.75
CA ARG A 76 24.18 29.64 -6.60
C ARG A 76 23.43 29.76 -7.93
N ARG A 77 24.07 30.24 -9.00
CA ARG A 77 23.44 30.44 -10.32
C ARG A 77 23.31 29.16 -11.14
N THR A 78 24.14 28.15 -10.88
CA THR A 78 24.22 26.91 -11.68
C THR A 78 23.86 25.67 -10.87
N CYS A 79 23.66 25.83 -9.56
CA CYS A 79 23.40 24.74 -8.64
C CYS A 79 21.89 24.48 -8.55
N THR A 80 21.43 23.38 -9.13
CA THR A 80 20.07 22.88 -8.92
C THR A 80 20.10 21.86 -7.80
N VAL A 81 19.29 22.07 -6.76
CA VAL A 81 19.16 21.15 -5.64
C VAL A 81 17.95 20.25 -5.86
N SER A 82 18.10 18.97 -5.55
CA SER A 82 17.06 17.95 -5.65
C SER A 82 16.97 17.20 -4.33
N VAL A 83 15.73 16.93 -3.92
CA VAL A 83 15.40 16.28 -2.66
C VAL A 83 14.45 15.12 -2.94
N GLU A 84 14.67 13.98 -2.29
CA GLU A 84 13.79 12.81 -2.38
C GLU A 84 13.53 12.27 -0.98
N PHE A 85 12.26 12.05 -0.67
CA PHE A 85 11.81 11.41 0.55
C PHE A 85 11.34 9.99 0.23
N ASP A 86 11.64 9.07 1.14
CA ASP A 86 11.07 7.73 1.11
C ASP A 86 9.67 7.77 1.73
N THR A 87 8.63 7.65 0.90
CA THR A 87 7.24 7.72 1.35
C THR A 87 6.86 6.56 2.26
N ASP A 88 7.52 5.41 2.14
CA ASP A 88 7.23 4.24 2.98
C ASP A 88 7.73 4.48 4.41
N GLY A 89 8.87 5.17 4.56
CA GLY A 89 9.43 5.58 5.85
C GLY A 89 8.74 6.80 6.49
N MET A 90 7.89 7.51 5.74
CA MET A 90 7.22 8.73 6.23
C MET A 90 5.98 8.48 7.08
N ASP A 91 5.45 7.25 7.14
CA ASP A 91 4.19 6.95 7.84
C ASP A 91 4.23 7.31 9.34
N GLY A 92 5.40 7.17 9.98
CA GLY A 92 5.62 7.54 11.38
C GLY A 92 5.54 9.04 11.68
N TYR A 93 5.55 9.89 10.64
CA TYR A 93 5.54 11.36 10.76
C TYR A 93 4.19 11.98 10.40
N ARG A 94 3.14 11.16 10.27
CA ARG A 94 1.81 11.61 9.83
C ARG A 94 1.03 12.27 10.99
N ILE A 95 0.63 13.53 10.84
CA ILE A 95 -0.11 14.31 11.87
C ILE A 95 -1.62 14.09 11.76
N ARG A 96 -2.11 13.88 10.53
CA ARG A 96 -3.51 13.61 10.25
C ARG A 96 -3.58 12.29 9.52
N LYS A 97 -4.16 11.27 10.16
CA LYS A 97 -4.75 10.16 9.40
C LYS A 97 -5.82 10.81 8.53
N LEU A 98 -5.57 10.84 7.22
CA LEU A 98 -6.49 11.39 6.25
C LEU A 98 -7.86 10.78 6.56
N GLN A 99 -8.82 11.59 6.99
CA GLN A 99 -10.22 11.22 6.78
C GLN A 99 -10.35 11.22 5.26
N VAL A 100 -10.15 10.04 4.67
CA VAL A 100 -10.54 9.80 3.29
C VAL A 100 -11.99 10.29 3.22
N PRO A 101 -12.35 11.23 2.33
CA PRO A 101 -13.73 11.53 2.08
C PRO A 101 -14.36 10.19 1.69
N VAL A 102 -15.22 9.68 2.57
CA VAL A 102 -15.93 8.44 2.37
C VAL A 102 -16.87 8.68 1.20
N LEU A 103 -16.37 8.47 -0.01
CA LEU A 103 -17.22 7.91 -1.05
C LEU A 103 -17.67 6.58 -0.46
N ALA A 104 -18.97 6.50 -0.18
CA ALA A 104 -19.64 5.38 0.45
C ALA A 104 -19.11 4.06 -0.12
N ASP A 105 -18.16 3.45 0.59
CA ASP A 105 -17.81 2.07 0.42
C ASP A 105 -18.41 1.36 1.63
N ASP A 106 -19.29 0.42 1.30
CA ASP A 106 -20.27 -0.29 2.14
C ASP A 106 -19.61 -1.30 3.08
N SER A 107 -18.44 -0.93 3.60
CA SER A 107 -17.60 -1.73 4.47
C SER A 107 -17.71 -1.14 5.88
N GLY A 108 -18.76 -1.56 6.61
CA GLY A 108 -18.99 -1.31 8.04
C GLY A 108 -17.89 -1.85 8.98
N PHE A 109 -16.69 -2.12 8.48
CA PHE A 109 -15.50 -2.53 9.23
C PHE A 109 -14.63 -1.34 9.66
N ALA A 110 -14.79 -0.16 9.08
CA ALA A 110 -13.99 1.02 9.45
C ALA A 110 -14.35 1.58 10.84
N GLU A 111 -15.61 1.42 11.28
CA GLU A 111 -16.10 1.94 12.57
C GLU A 111 -15.56 1.14 13.77
N LEU A 112 -15.27 -0.16 13.58
CA LEU A 112 -14.76 -1.04 14.63
C LEU A 112 -13.25 -0.88 14.90
N ALA A 113 -12.51 -0.16 14.05
CA ALA A 113 -11.07 0.04 14.21
C ALA A 113 -10.71 1.11 15.27
N TYR A 114 -11.68 1.92 15.70
CA TYR A 114 -11.46 3.03 16.63
C TYR A 114 -12.42 2.91 17.82
N GLY A 115 -12.03 2.07 18.78
CA GLY A 115 -12.80 1.73 19.99
C GLY A 115 -12.99 2.87 21.00
N THR A 116 -13.59 4.00 20.59
CA THR A 116 -14.00 5.08 21.51
C THR A 116 -15.42 5.58 21.29
N ARG A 117 -16.15 5.09 20.28
CA ARG A 117 -17.56 5.43 20.07
C ARG A 117 -18.40 4.16 20.03
N VAL A 118 -19.48 4.15 20.83
CA VAL A 118 -20.54 3.14 20.72
C VAL A 118 -21.19 3.36 19.36
N PRO A 119 -21.16 2.37 18.44
CA PRO A 119 -21.80 2.50 17.13
C PRO A 119 -23.28 2.85 17.30
N ASN A 120 -23.75 3.91 16.64
CA ASN A 120 -25.16 4.27 16.68
C ASN A 120 -25.95 3.24 15.86
N VAL A 121 -26.90 2.56 16.50
CA VAL A 121 -27.76 1.54 15.88
C VAL A 121 -28.48 2.10 14.65
N ASP A 122 -28.86 3.39 14.67
CA ASP A 122 -29.57 4.07 13.58
C ASP A 122 -28.75 4.18 12.28
N HIS A 123 -27.43 4.01 12.33
CA HIS A 123 -26.57 4.06 11.13
C HIS A 123 -26.39 2.70 10.46
N PHE A 124 -26.84 1.61 11.07
CA PHE A 124 -26.80 0.29 10.44
C PHE A 124 -28.00 0.11 9.53
N SER A 125 -27.79 -0.55 8.38
CA SER A 125 -28.89 -0.94 7.49
C SER A 125 -29.93 -1.77 8.24
N ASN A 126 -31.20 -1.67 7.84
CA ASN A 126 -32.29 -2.44 8.45
C ASN A 126 -31.96 -3.94 8.47
N ASP A 127 -31.34 -4.46 7.42
CA ASP A 127 -30.85 -5.85 7.36
C ASP A 127 -29.80 -6.17 8.43
N ALA A 128 -28.83 -5.27 8.65
CA ALA A 128 -27.83 -5.45 9.68
C ALA A 128 -28.41 -5.36 11.10
N GLN A 129 -29.45 -4.54 11.31
CA GLN A 129 -30.17 -4.46 12.57
C GLN A 129 -30.97 -5.74 12.86
N LEU A 130 -31.53 -6.40 11.83
CA LEU A 130 -32.27 -7.65 11.97
C LEU A 130 -31.40 -8.83 12.47
N HIS A 131 -30.10 -8.82 12.18
CA HIS A 131 -29.19 -9.88 12.64
C HIS A 131 -29.06 -9.94 14.17
N GLY A 132 -29.12 -8.79 14.86
CA GLY A 132 -28.93 -8.72 16.31
C GLY A 132 -29.95 -9.58 17.09
N PRO A 133 -31.25 -9.35 16.91
CA PRO A 133 -32.31 -10.17 17.51
C PRO A 133 -32.18 -11.66 17.17
N ILE A 134 -31.91 -12.00 15.90
CA ILE A 134 -31.78 -13.41 15.47
C ILE A 134 -30.60 -14.09 16.17
N ILE A 135 -29.46 -13.40 16.33
CA ILE A 135 -28.29 -13.93 17.06
C ILE A 135 -28.63 -14.20 18.53
N LEU A 136 -29.41 -13.32 19.18
CA LEU A 136 -29.83 -13.54 20.57
C LEU A 136 -30.73 -14.77 20.71
N GLU A 137 -31.67 -14.97 19.78
CA GLU A 137 -32.53 -16.15 19.75
C GLU A 137 -31.74 -17.44 19.49
N LEU A 138 -30.74 -17.41 18.60
CA LEU A 138 -29.84 -18.53 18.36
C LEU A 138 -29.03 -18.88 19.61
N LYS A 139 -28.48 -17.87 20.31
CA LYS A 139 -27.76 -18.08 21.57
C LYS A 139 -28.66 -18.70 22.65
N GLN A 140 -29.90 -18.24 22.78
CA GLN A 140 -30.83 -18.79 23.77
C GLN A 140 -31.17 -20.26 23.50
N LYS A 141 -31.26 -20.65 22.23
CA LYS A 141 -31.64 -22.01 21.82
C LYS A 141 -30.49 -23.01 21.89
N TRP A 142 -29.27 -22.58 21.57
CA TRP A 142 -28.11 -23.45 21.38
C TRP A 142 -27.10 -23.35 22.51
N VAL A 143 -27.58 -23.27 23.76
CA VAL A 143 -26.73 -23.26 24.96
C VAL A 143 -26.07 -24.62 25.14
N CYS A 144 -24.76 -24.63 25.33
CA CYS A 144 -23.96 -25.84 25.51
C CYS A 144 -23.34 -25.88 26.90
N GLN A 145 -23.59 -26.98 27.64
CA GLN A 145 -22.98 -27.21 28.95
C GLN A 145 -21.61 -27.89 28.87
N GLN A 146 -21.26 -28.52 27.74
CA GLN A 146 -20.00 -29.23 27.56
C GLN A 146 -18.85 -28.31 27.16
N HIS A 147 -19.13 -27.27 26.38
CA HIS A 147 -18.14 -26.29 25.96
C HIS A 147 -18.38 -24.98 26.69
N LEU A 148 -17.37 -24.52 27.42
CA LEU A 148 -17.39 -23.23 28.11
C LEU A 148 -16.89 -22.14 27.16
N GLY A 149 -17.49 -20.95 27.26
CA GLY A 149 -16.99 -19.73 26.63
C GLY A 149 -15.67 -19.27 27.25
N GLU A 150 -15.08 -18.22 26.65
CA GLU A 150 -13.77 -17.68 27.07
C GLU A 150 -13.72 -17.23 28.54
N HIS A 151 -14.87 -16.93 29.15
CA HIS A 151 -15.01 -16.50 30.54
C HIS A 151 -15.56 -17.58 31.49
N GLY A 152 -15.62 -18.85 31.05
CA GLY A 152 -16.15 -19.96 31.85
C GLY A 152 -17.68 -20.05 31.90
N GLU A 153 -18.37 -19.22 31.12
CA GLU A 153 -19.82 -19.25 30.93
C GLU A 153 -20.22 -20.44 30.04
N PRO A 154 -21.47 -20.95 30.10
CA PRO A 154 -21.95 -21.91 29.11
C PRO A 154 -21.77 -21.36 27.68
N GLY A 155 -21.04 -22.11 26.85
CA GLY A 155 -20.83 -21.75 25.45
C GLY A 155 -22.08 -21.99 24.60
N HIS A 156 -21.94 -21.78 23.30
CA HIS A 156 -23.03 -22.00 22.35
C HIS A 156 -22.57 -23.03 21.31
N CYS A 157 -23.34 -24.10 21.10
CA CYS A 157 -23.00 -25.14 20.12
C CYS A 157 -24.26 -25.64 19.40
N TYR A 158 -24.14 -25.83 18.08
CA TYR A 158 -25.10 -26.63 17.34
C TYR A 158 -24.74 -28.11 17.47
N ILE A 159 -25.72 -28.95 17.78
CA ILE A 159 -25.53 -30.40 17.91
C ILE A 159 -25.99 -31.03 16.60
N THR A 160 -25.05 -31.64 15.89
CA THR A 160 -25.36 -32.36 14.66
C THR A 160 -26.17 -33.64 14.95
N PRO A 161 -26.88 -34.22 13.96
CA PRO A 161 -27.55 -35.51 14.12
C PRO A 161 -26.63 -36.65 14.59
N ASN A 162 -25.32 -36.52 14.38
CA ASN A 162 -24.31 -37.49 14.80
C ASN A 162 -23.89 -37.32 16.26
N GLY A 163 -24.38 -36.28 16.95
CA GLY A 163 -24.00 -35.94 18.32
C GLY A 163 -22.74 -35.07 18.43
N ASP A 164 -22.16 -34.65 17.32
CA ASP A 164 -20.99 -33.75 17.33
C ASP A 164 -21.41 -32.30 17.60
N HIS A 165 -20.63 -31.61 18.44
CA HIS A 165 -20.87 -30.23 18.83
C HIS A 165 -20.08 -29.25 17.96
N ILE A 166 -20.77 -28.38 17.24
CA ILE A 166 -20.17 -27.31 16.44
C ILE A 166 -20.24 -26.00 17.24
N GLY A 167 -19.09 -25.51 17.71
CA GLY A 167 -19.01 -24.27 18.48
C GLY A 167 -19.49 -23.03 17.69
N LEU A 168 -20.46 -22.30 18.21
CA LEU A 168 -21.04 -21.11 17.58
C LEU A 168 -20.28 -19.85 18.03
N ASN A 169 -19.25 -19.48 17.26
CA ASN A 169 -18.56 -18.20 17.45
C ASN A 169 -19.35 -17.02 16.85
N ALA A 170 -18.94 -15.79 17.15
CA ALA A 170 -19.63 -14.58 16.65
C ALA A 170 -19.75 -14.53 15.12
N ARG A 171 -18.77 -15.07 14.39
CA ARG A 171 -18.79 -15.16 12.92
C ARG A 171 -19.86 -16.14 12.44
N ARG A 172 -19.91 -17.35 12.98
CA ARG A 172 -20.90 -18.39 12.64
C ARG A 172 -22.32 -17.96 12.98
N LEU A 173 -22.52 -17.31 14.13
CA LEU A 173 -23.81 -16.72 14.52
C LEU A 173 -24.26 -15.63 13.54
N LYS A 174 -23.35 -14.74 13.13
CA LYS A 174 -23.65 -13.68 12.17
C LYS A 174 -23.99 -14.25 10.78
N PHE A 175 -23.26 -15.27 10.34
CA PHE A 175 -23.53 -15.94 9.08
C PHE A 175 -24.87 -16.67 9.10
N TRP A 176 -25.19 -17.38 10.18
CA TRP A 176 -26.48 -18.04 10.34
C TRP A 176 -27.63 -17.03 10.39
N ALA A 177 -27.46 -15.92 11.13
CA ALA A 177 -28.47 -14.86 11.18
C ALA A 177 -28.73 -14.22 9.81
N ALA A 178 -27.69 -14.00 9.01
CA ALA A 178 -27.82 -13.50 7.64
C ALA A 178 -28.58 -14.50 6.74
N ALA A 179 -28.27 -15.79 6.83
CA ALA A 179 -28.98 -16.83 6.08
C ALA A 179 -30.47 -16.95 6.50
N ILE A 180 -30.79 -16.73 7.79
CA ILE A 180 -32.18 -16.67 8.26
C ILE A 180 -32.89 -15.43 7.71
N ALA A 181 -32.22 -14.27 7.73
CA ALA A 181 -32.76 -13.02 7.18
C ALA A 181 -33.00 -13.09 5.67
N ALA A 182 -32.15 -13.83 4.94
CA ALA A 182 -32.33 -14.14 3.52
C ALA A 182 -33.41 -15.20 3.24
N HIS A 183 -34.03 -15.77 4.28
CA HIS A 183 -35.00 -16.87 4.20
C HIS A 183 -34.43 -18.19 3.60
N ASP A 184 -33.10 -18.35 3.62
CA ASP A 184 -32.43 -19.55 3.10
C ASP A 184 -32.44 -20.71 4.11
N VAL A 185 -32.48 -20.40 5.41
CA VAL A 185 -32.41 -21.39 6.50
C VAL A 185 -33.28 -21.02 7.69
N THR A 186 -33.48 -21.97 8.60
CA THR A 186 -34.28 -21.78 9.82
C THR A 186 -33.40 -21.64 11.06
N LYS A 187 -34.03 -21.30 12.19
CA LYS A 187 -33.38 -21.34 13.52
C LYS A 187 -33.03 -22.77 13.98
N HIS A 188 -33.50 -23.81 13.27
CA HIS A 188 -33.30 -25.22 13.62
C HIS A 188 -32.12 -25.83 12.88
N ASP A 189 -31.96 -25.45 11.62
CA ASP A 189 -30.97 -26.05 10.73
C ASP A 189 -30.00 -24.97 10.23
N PRO A 190 -28.69 -25.15 10.45
CA PRO A 190 -27.70 -24.20 9.99
C PRO A 190 -27.50 -24.27 8.47
N PRO A 191 -26.91 -23.23 7.85
CA PRO A 191 -26.60 -23.23 6.42
C PRO A 191 -25.53 -24.27 6.07
N ASN A 192 -25.85 -25.13 5.09
CA ASN A 192 -24.98 -26.14 4.48
C ASN A 192 -23.83 -25.50 3.67
N SER A 193 -22.96 -24.76 4.35
CA SER A 193 -21.83 -24.06 3.75
C SER A 193 -20.54 -24.46 4.46
N LEU A 194 -19.45 -24.55 3.70
CA LEU A 194 -18.12 -24.89 4.20
C LEU A 194 -17.63 -23.93 5.31
N GLU A 195 -18.17 -22.71 5.38
CA GLU A 195 -17.84 -21.75 6.44
C GLU A 195 -18.48 -22.10 7.80
N PHE A 196 -19.61 -22.84 7.79
CA PHE A 196 -20.27 -23.31 9.01
C PHE A 196 -19.61 -24.60 9.52
N ASP A 197 -19.28 -25.53 8.62
CA ASP A 197 -18.68 -26.84 8.92
C ASP A 197 -17.15 -26.79 9.14
N GLY A 198 -16.49 -25.66 8.83
CA GLY A 198 -15.03 -25.55 8.86
C GLY A 198 -14.40 -25.49 10.26
N ALA A 199 -13.65 -26.54 10.61
CA ALA A 199 -12.84 -26.78 11.82
C ALA A 199 -13.62 -27.00 13.14
N CYS A 200 -13.58 -28.25 13.62
CA CYS A 200 -14.49 -28.83 14.61
C CYS A 200 -14.29 -28.40 16.07
N ASP A 201 -13.11 -28.04 16.57
CA ASP A 201 -12.89 -28.22 18.01
C ASP A 201 -12.52 -26.97 18.82
N GLY A 202 -13.10 -25.79 18.55
CA GLY A 202 -12.90 -24.59 19.41
C GLY A 202 -11.44 -24.14 19.62
N ARG A 203 -10.47 -24.84 19.02
CA ARG A 203 -9.06 -24.51 18.99
C ARG A 203 -8.93 -23.43 17.96
N MET A 204 -8.56 -22.24 18.44
CA MET A 204 -8.14 -21.14 17.59
C MET A 204 -7.25 -21.70 16.48
N ILE A 205 -7.69 -21.58 15.23
CA ILE A 205 -6.80 -21.68 14.09
C ILE A 205 -5.81 -20.56 14.32
N THR A 206 -4.65 -20.90 14.85
CA THR A 206 -3.54 -19.97 14.98
C THR A 206 -3.24 -19.51 13.57
N THR A 207 -3.68 -18.30 13.24
CA THR A 207 -3.21 -17.57 12.08
C THR A 207 -1.71 -17.48 12.25
N LYS A 208 -1.01 -18.35 11.54
CA LYS A 208 0.44 -18.45 11.54
C LYS A 208 0.98 -17.05 11.18
N PRO A 209 1.70 -16.35 12.07
CA PRO A 209 2.31 -15.09 11.70
C PRO A 209 3.29 -15.39 10.57
N ARG A 210 3.05 -14.78 9.40
CA ARG A 210 3.89 -14.93 8.21
C ARG A 210 5.16 -14.10 8.40
N GLY A 211 5.97 -14.50 9.37
CA GLY A 211 7.30 -13.97 9.67
C GLY A 211 8.36 -14.86 9.06
N ARG A 212 9.15 -14.27 8.16
CA ARG A 212 10.45 -14.70 7.63
C ARG A 212 11.03 -15.99 8.25
N SER A 213 11.01 -17.09 7.50
CA SER A 213 11.89 -18.24 7.75
C SER A 213 13.00 -18.24 6.70
N GLY A 214 14.17 -17.75 7.09
CA GLY A 214 15.45 -18.11 6.47
C GLY A 214 15.94 -19.47 7.00
N PRO A 215 17.00 -20.05 6.40
CA PRO A 215 17.32 -21.46 6.57
C PRO A 215 18.17 -21.71 7.81
N GLN A 216 17.70 -22.57 8.72
CA GLN A 216 18.53 -23.30 9.67
C GLN A 216 18.01 -24.75 9.79
N PRO A 217 18.90 -25.76 9.81
CA PRO A 217 18.52 -27.13 10.11
C PRO A 217 18.28 -27.32 11.61
N ALA A 218 17.28 -28.14 11.92
CA ALA A 218 16.90 -28.51 13.28
C ALA A 218 18.01 -29.32 13.97
N LEU A 219 18.28 -29.00 15.24
CA LEU A 219 19.03 -29.87 16.15
C LEU A 219 18.34 -29.93 17.53
N ALA A 220 18.31 -31.16 18.04
CA ALA A 220 17.64 -31.68 19.23
C ALA A 220 18.04 -30.97 20.55
N PRO A 221 17.27 -31.14 21.66
CA PRO A 221 17.50 -30.39 22.89
C PRO A 221 18.76 -30.88 23.64
N ALA A 222 19.63 -29.94 23.98
CA ALA A 222 20.85 -30.20 24.76
C ALA A 222 20.63 -29.99 26.27
N THR A 223 21.29 -30.84 27.05
CA THR A 223 21.24 -30.93 28.51
C THR A 223 22.06 -29.85 29.23
N THR A 224 21.75 -29.67 30.52
CA THR A 224 22.21 -28.62 31.46
C THR A 224 23.72 -28.48 31.67
N SER A 225 24.56 -29.32 31.07
CA SER A 225 26.03 -29.25 31.19
C SER A 225 26.70 -28.25 30.24
N GLN A 226 25.99 -27.66 29.27
CA GLN A 226 26.57 -26.70 28.31
C GLN A 226 26.54 -25.22 28.79
N LEU A 227 25.80 -24.90 29.85
CA LEU A 227 25.69 -23.53 30.38
C LEU A 227 26.90 -23.07 31.18
N LEU A 228 27.75 -23.98 31.68
CA LEU A 228 28.91 -23.60 32.52
C LEU A 228 30.15 -23.16 31.73
N MET A 229 30.27 -23.52 30.45
CA MET A 229 31.45 -23.18 29.62
C MET A 229 31.33 -21.79 28.95
N ALA A 230 30.12 -21.24 28.81
CA ALA A 230 29.90 -19.93 28.21
C ALA A 230 30.21 -18.75 29.16
N ALA A 231 30.25 -18.99 30.48
CA ALA A 231 30.46 -17.94 31.48
C ALA A 231 31.94 -17.59 31.75
N ILE A 232 32.89 -18.39 31.25
CA ILE A 232 34.33 -18.21 31.52
C ILE A 232 35.04 -17.39 30.42
N LEU A 233 34.43 -17.21 29.25
CA LEU A 233 35.03 -16.49 28.12
C LEU A 233 34.78 -14.97 28.11
N SER A 234 33.97 -14.45 29.05
CA SER A 234 33.64 -13.01 29.10
C SER A 234 34.64 -12.14 29.88
N ASN A 235 35.73 -12.70 30.41
CA ASN A 235 36.68 -11.97 31.27
C ASN A 235 38.08 -11.73 30.66
N LEU A 236 38.25 -11.84 29.34
CA LEU A 236 39.52 -11.52 28.68
C LEU A 236 39.32 -10.63 27.46
N THR A 237 38.96 -9.36 27.69
CA THR A 237 39.14 -8.29 26.69
C THR A 237 39.97 -7.17 27.29
N HIS A 238 41.30 -7.33 27.24
CA HIS A 238 42.22 -6.19 27.27
C HIS A 238 43.14 -6.26 26.03
N ASP A 239 43.15 -5.14 25.32
CA ASP A 239 44.12 -4.64 24.35
C ASP A 239 44.49 -5.48 23.11
N GLY A 240 44.35 -4.85 21.94
CA GLY A 240 44.85 -5.42 20.69
C GLY A 240 44.40 -4.70 19.42
N LYS A 241 45.07 -3.57 19.10
CA LYS A 241 45.05 -2.96 17.77
C LYS A 241 45.41 -4.00 16.70
N ARG A 242 44.49 -4.35 15.79
CA ARG A 242 44.82 -5.03 14.52
C ARG A 242 44.38 -4.20 13.31
N ARG A 243 45.38 -3.60 12.65
CA ARG A 243 45.28 -3.08 11.28
C ARG A 243 44.95 -4.24 10.33
N ARG A 244 43.88 -4.11 9.53
CA ARG A 244 43.61 -4.98 8.38
C ARG A 244 44.10 -4.31 7.10
N SER A 245 44.88 -5.04 6.31
CA SER A 245 45.38 -4.64 4.99
C SER A 245 44.24 -4.63 3.96
N PRO A 246 44.29 -3.77 2.91
CA PRO A 246 43.28 -3.71 1.87
C PRO A 246 43.55 -4.73 0.75
N SER A 247 42.51 -5.47 0.36
CA SER A 247 42.54 -6.32 -0.85
C SER A 247 42.41 -5.48 -2.13
N PRO A 248 42.94 -5.95 -3.28
CA PRO A 248 42.88 -5.22 -4.54
C PRO A 248 41.49 -5.35 -5.18
N GLN A 249 40.82 -4.21 -5.42
CA GLN A 249 39.58 -4.15 -6.20
C GLN A 249 39.88 -4.25 -7.70
N MET A 250 39.21 -5.18 -8.39
CA MET A 250 39.21 -5.25 -9.85
C MET A 250 38.52 -4.01 -10.46
N PRO A 251 39.06 -3.42 -11.53
CA PRO A 251 38.44 -2.30 -12.23
C PRO A 251 37.17 -2.78 -12.97
N ARG A 252 36.02 -2.20 -12.60
CA ARG A 252 34.76 -2.36 -13.34
C ARG A 252 34.68 -1.32 -14.45
N THR A 253 34.51 -1.78 -15.69
CA THR A 253 34.28 -0.92 -16.86
C THR A 253 32.97 -0.13 -16.72
N PRO A 254 32.93 1.14 -17.15
CA PRO A 254 31.76 1.99 -17.02
C PRO A 254 30.61 1.49 -17.90
N THR A 255 29.50 1.13 -17.26
CA THR A 255 28.24 0.81 -17.93
C THR A 255 27.68 2.07 -18.58
N ARG A 256 27.85 2.18 -19.90
CA ARG A 256 27.33 3.27 -20.71
C ARG A 256 25.80 3.30 -20.57
N SER A 257 25.27 4.27 -19.84
CA SER A 257 23.83 4.54 -19.76
C SER A 257 23.33 4.77 -21.18
N ARG A 258 22.56 3.80 -21.70
CA ARG A 258 21.89 3.90 -22.99
C ARG A 258 20.84 5.01 -22.84
N THR A 259 21.14 6.18 -23.38
CA THR A 259 20.12 7.17 -23.76
C THR A 259 19.22 6.47 -24.77
N TYR A 260 18.08 5.94 -24.32
CA TYR A 260 17.07 5.44 -25.23
C TYR A 260 16.53 6.66 -25.99
N THR A 261 16.98 6.83 -27.22
CA THR A 261 16.26 7.60 -28.23
C THR A 261 14.92 6.90 -28.42
N ILE A 262 13.89 7.35 -27.71
CA ILE A 262 12.52 6.85 -27.90
C ILE A 262 12.19 7.10 -29.37
N PRO A 263 11.93 6.06 -30.18
CA PRO A 263 11.43 6.24 -31.53
C PRO A 263 10.00 6.77 -31.40
N LEU A 264 9.87 8.10 -31.38
CA LEU A 264 8.59 8.75 -31.24
C LEU A 264 7.91 8.76 -32.61
N SER A 265 7.01 7.81 -32.84
CA SER A 265 5.92 7.99 -33.82
C SER A 265 5.30 9.38 -33.60
N PRO A 266 4.71 10.07 -34.58
CA PRO A 266 4.05 11.36 -34.31
C PRO A 266 2.96 11.22 -33.23
N PRO A 267 2.75 12.21 -32.35
CA PRO A 267 1.62 12.17 -31.40
C PRO A 267 0.29 12.16 -32.19
N PRO A 268 -0.74 11.46 -31.71
CA PRO A 268 -2.07 11.57 -32.29
C PRO A 268 -2.53 13.03 -32.26
N LYS A 269 -3.32 13.41 -33.28
CA LYS A 269 -3.90 14.76 -33.33
C LYS A 269 -4.87 14.95 -32.15
N PRO A 270 -4.98 16.16 -31.59
CA PRO A 270 -5.97 16.45 -30.56
C PRO A 270 -7.37 16.02 -31.01
N GLY A 271 -8.11 15.34 -30.14
CA GLY A 271 -9.44 14.79 -30.43
C GLY A 271 -9.47 13.43 -31.14
N LEU A 272 -8.32 12.90 -31.60
CA LEU A 272 -8.20 11.53 -32.14
C LEU A 272 -7.50 10.56 -31.18
N GLU A 273 -7.23 11.00 -29.95
CA GLU A 273 -6.49 10.24 -28.94
C GLU A 273 -7.21 8.95 -28.55
N LEU A 274 -8.52 9.02 -28.29
CA LEU A 274 -9.34 7.86 -27.96
C LEU A 274 -9.34 6.83 -29.09
N ARG A 275 -9.54 7.27 -30.33
CA ARG A 275 -9.51 6.41 -31.52
C ARG A 275 -8.17 5.70 -31.65
N THR A 276 -7.08 6.45 -31.56
CA THR A 276 -5.72 5.92 -31.70
C THR A 276 -5.42 4.91 -30.58
N CYS A 277 -5.85 5.20 -29.35
CA CYS A 277 -5.70 4.29 -28.22
C CYS A 277 -6.46 2.97 -28.42
N LEU A 278 -7.69 3.02 -28.95
CA LEU A 278 -8.48 1.81 -29.23
C LEU A 278 -7.91 1.00 -30.40
N GLU A 279 -7.41 1.66 -31.46
CA GLU A 279 -6.71 1.00 -32.57
C GLU A 279 -5.41 0.33 -32.07
N ASP A 280 -4.62 1.01 -31.25
CA ASP A 280 -3.42 0.44 -30.62
C ASP A 280 -3.76 -0.74 -29.70
N PHE A 281 -4.86 -0.63 -28.94
CA PHE A 281 -5.33 -1.71 -28.08
C PHE A 281 -5.74 -2.95 -28.89
N ALA A 282 -6.49 -2.76 -29.98
CA ALA A 282 -6.86 -3.83 -30.89
C ALA A 282 -5.62 -4.52 -31.48
N ASN A 283 -4.63 -3.75 -31.92
CA ASN A 283 -3.37 -4.28 -32.48
C ASN A 283 -2.53 -5.04 -31.45
N VAL A 284 -2.41 -4.53 -30.21
CA VAL A 284 -1.53 -5.10 -29.18
C VAL A 284 -2.17 -6.27 -28.43
N LYS A 285 -3.49 -6.22 -28.20
CA LYS A 285 -4.22 -7.21 -27.39
C LYS A 285 -5.10 -8.15 -28.21
N GLY A 286 -5.32 -7.87 -29.49
CA GLY A 286 -6.21 -8.66 -30.35
C GLY A 286 -7.68 -8.57 -29.95
N ILE A 287 -8.07 -7.50 -29.26
CA ILE A 287 -9.45 -7.27 -28.80
C ILE A 287 -9.95 -6.00 -29.47
N ASP A 288 -10.87 -6.14 -30.41
CA ASP A 288 -11.43 -4.99 -31.13
C ASP A 288 -12.57 -4.36 -30.32
N LEU A 289 -12.32 -3.15 -29.82
CA LEU A 289 -13.30 -2.28 -29.17
C LEU A 289 -13.46 -0.96 -29.92
N THR A 290 -13.05 -0.88 -31.19
CA THR A 290 -13.16 0.36 -31.97
C THR A 290 -14.63 0.75 -32.21
N GLY A 291 -15.55 -0.22 -32.23
CA GLY A 291 -16.98 0.01 -32.38
C GLY A 291 -17.62 0.84 -31.26
N CYS A 292 -17.08 0.82 -30.04
CA CYS A 292 -17.62 1.61 -28.92
C CYS A 292 -17.01 3.02 -28.82
N GLN A 293 -16.18 3.43 -29.78
CA GLN A 293 -15.52 4.75 -29.76
C GLN A 293 -16.54 5.90 -29.64
N VAL A 294 -17.63 5.85 -30.41
CA VAL A 294 -18.65 6.92 -30.42
C VAL A 294 -19.37 7.01 -29.07
N THR A 295 -19.71 5.85 -28.48
CA THR A 295 -20.36 5.77 -27.17
C THR A 295 -19.45 6.31 -26.07
N LEU A 296 -18.17 5.93 -26.06
CA LEU A 296 -17.21 6.43 -25.07
C LEU A 296 -16.96 7.94 -25.24
N ALA A 297 -16.84 8.40 -26.48
CA ALA A 297 -16.68 9.83 -26.79
C ALA A 297 -17.91 10.67 -26.38
N SER A 298 -19.12 10.12 -26.47
CA SER A 298 -20.35 10.83 -26.08
C SER A 298 -20.47 11.12 -24.58
N VAL A 299 -19.70 10.40 -23.76
CA VAL A 299 -19.64 10.56 -22.29
C VAL A 299 -18.30 11.20 -21.87
N ASP A 300 -17.56 11.77 -22.82
CA ASP A 300 -16.25 12.38 -22.61
C ASP A 300 -15.22 11.44 -21.95
N PHE A 301 -15.30 10.13 -22.21
CA PHE A 301 -14.33 9.17 -21.70
C PHE A 301 -13.06 9.16 -22.55
N THR A 302 -12.05 9.86 -22.07
CA THR A 302 -10.71 9.91 -22.66
C THR A 302 -9.79 8.80 -22.13
N PRO A 303 -8.70 8.43 -22.84
CA PRO A 303 -7.78 7.36 -22.41
C PRO A 303 -7.18 7.52 -21.01
N ASP A 304 -7.03 8.74 -20.51
CA ASP A 304 -6.55 9.06 -19.15
C ASP A 304 -7.63 8.89 -18.07
N VAL A 305 -8.92 9.05 -18.43
CA VAL A 305 -10.07 8.91 -17.51
C VAL A 305 -10.56 7.47 -17.41
N ILE A 306 -10.51 6.70 -18.51
CA ILE A 306 -10.97 5.30 -18.59
C ILE A 306 -10.46 4.42 -17.42
N PRO A 307 -9.18 4.49 -16.98
CA PRO A 307 -8.69 3.71 -15.85
C PRO A 307 -9.34 4.02 -14.50
N ALA A 308 -10.00 5.16 -14.34
CA ALA A 308 -10.68 5.58 -13.11
C ALA A 308 -12.19 5.27 -13.11
N VAL A 309 -12.77 4.88 -14.25
CA VAL A 309 -14.19 4.51 -14.36
C VAL A 309 -14.42 3.11 -13.79
N SER A 310 -15.60 2.84 -13.22
CA SER A 310 -15.91 1.48 -12.74
C SER A 310 -15.99 0.47 -13.89
N VAL A 311 -15.57 -0.77 -13.63
CA VAL A 311 -15.58 -1.85 -14.62
C VAL A 311 -17.00 -2.14 -15.11
N GLN A 312 -17.98 -2.15 -14.20
CA GLN A 312 -19.40 -2.37 -14.52
C GLN A 312 -19.90 -1.33 -15.54
N ARG A 313 -19.60 -0.05 -15.32
CA ARG A 313 -20.04 1.03 -16.22
C ARG A 313 -19.41 0.91 -17.60
N LEU A 314 -18.15 0.52 -17.69
CA LEU A 314 -17.48 0.30 -18.96
C LEU A 314 -18.02 -0.95 -19.68
N CYS A 315 -18.40 -2.01 -18.95
CA CYS A 315 -19.05 -3.19 -19.55
C CYS A 315 -20.39 -2.80 -20.21
N GLU A 316 -21.20 -1.97 -19.54
CA GLU A 316 -22.48 -1.47 -20.09
C GLU A 316 -22.29 -0.67 -21.39
N LEU A 317 -21.28 0.21 -21.43
CA LEU A 317 -21.07 1.10 -22.58
C LEU A 317 -20.37 0.41 -23.77
N THR A 318 -19.52 -0.57 -23.49
CA THR A 318 -18.71 -1.24 -24.53
C THR A 318 -19.30 -2.57 -24.98
N ALA A 319 -20.29 -3.10 -24.25
CA ALA A 319 -20.80 -4.47 -24.40
C ALA A 319 -19.68 -5.55 -24.34
N ALA A 320 -18.53 -5.20 -23.77
CA ALA A 320 -17.39 -6.09 -23.61
C ALA A 320 -17.52 -6.87 -22.30
N THR A 321 -16.84 -8.02 -22.26
CA THR A 321 -16.74 -8.81 -21.03
C THR A 321 -15.84 -8.11 -19.99
N GLU A 322 -16.10 -8.38 -18.71
CA GLU A 322 -15.36 -7.78 -17.59
C GLU A 322 -13.83 -7.89 -17.75
N GLY A 323 -13.35 -9.07 -18.16
CA GLY A 323 -11.92 -9.30 -18.41
C GLY A 323 -11.34 -8.49 -19.57
N GLN A 324 -12.13 -8.16 -20.59
CA GLN A 324 -11.69 -7.28 -21.70
C GLN A 324 -11.60 -5.82 -21.23
N VAL A 325 -12.57 -5.38 -20.41
CA VAL A 325 -12.58 -4.04 -19.82
C VAL A 325 -11.39 -3.84 -18.87
N ILE A 326 -11.08 -4.81 -18.01
CA ILE A 326 -9.89 -4.73 -17.13
C ILE A 326 -8.60 -4.63 -17.95
N LYS A 327 -8.49 -5.38 -19.05
CA LYS A 327 -7.36 -5.27 -19.98
C LYS A 327 -7.29 -3.89 -20.65
N LEU A 328 -8.44 -3.32 -21.03
CA LEU A 328 -8.53 -1.98 -21.58
C LEU A 328 -8.04 -0.94 -20.57
N GLN A 329 -8.52 -0.98 -19.31
CA GLN A 329 -8.10 -0.05 -18.27
C GLN A 329 -6.59 -0.10 -18.01
N ALA A 330 -6.03 -1.31 -17.88
CA ALA A 330 -4.59 -1.48 -17.69
C ALA A 330 -3.78 -0.94 -18.88
N PHE A 331 -4.29 -1.13 -20.11
CA PHE A 331 -3.67 -0.62 -21.32
C PHE A 331 -3.74 0.91 -21.39
N CYS A 332 -4.91 1.50 -21.17
CA CYS A 332 -5.14 2.94 -21.16
C CYS A 332 -4.22 3.65 -20.17
N LYS A 333 -4.02 3.10 -18.97
CA LYS A 333 -3.08 3.65 -17.97
C LYS A 333 -1.64 3.74 -18.50
N GLY A 334 -1.15 2.68 -19.15
CA GLY A 334 0.19 2.66 -19.74
C GLY A 334 0.31 3.46 -21.04
N TRP A 335 -0.79 3.61 -21.78
CA TRP A 335 -0.85 4.42 -23.00
C TRP A 335 -0.84 5.92 -22.66
N ALA A 336 -1.67 6.36 -21.71
CA ALA A 336 -1.74 7.75 -21.25
C ALA A 336 -0.40 8.24 -20.69
N ALA A 337 0.28 7.45 -19.86
CA ALA A 337 1.59 7.80 -19.33
C ALA A 337 2.64 8.04 -20.44
N ARG A 338 2.65 7.18 -21.48
CA ARG A 338 3.55 7.35 -22.64
C ARG A 338 3.17 8.56 -23.49
N PHE A 339 1.88 8.84 -23.61
CA PHE A 339 1.39 10.01 -24.33
C PHE A 339 1.79 11.31 -23.63
N GLU A 340 1.64 11.40 -22.31
CA GLU A 340 2.08 12.56 -21.52
C GLU A 340 3.60 12.79 -21.60
N GLU A 341 4.41 11.74 -21.47
CA GLU A 341 5.86 11.83 -21.60
C GLU A 341 6.28 12.40 -22.97
N LYS A 342 5.60 11.96 -24.03
CA LYS A 342 5.83 12.44 -25.40
C LYS A 342 5.40 13.89 -25.58
N GLN A 343 4.27 14.30 -25.01
CA GLN A 343 3.83 15.69 -25.03
C GLN A 343 4.81 16.59 -24.27
N ALA A 344 5.28 16.15 -23.10
CA ALA A 344 6.30 16.88 -22.32
C ALA A 344 7.62 17.01 -23.10
N TYR A 345 8.05 15.97 -23.80
CA TYR A 345 9.23 16.01 -24.66
C TYR A 345 9.09 17.03 -25.80
N LEU A 346 7.96 17.02 -26.50
CA LEU A 346 7.71 17.97 -27.61
C LEU A 346 7.59 19.41 -27.11
N ALA A 347 6.95 19.64 -25.97
CA ALA A 347 6.87 20.95 -25.33
C ALA A 347 8.26 21.44 -24.86
N GLY A 348 9.12 20.54 -24.41
CA GLY A 348 10.52 20.83 -24.10
C GLY A 348 11.36 21.17 -25.34
N LYS A 349 11.08 20.53 -26.48
CA LYS A 349 11.78 20.79 -27.75
C LYS A 349 11.39 22.14 -28.36
N ARG A 350 10.11 22.54 -28.31
CA ARG A 350 9.66 23.88 -28.78
C ARG A 350 10.36 25.01 -28.01
N ARG A 351 10.39 24.91 -26.68
CA ARG A 351 11.07 25.88 -25.79
C ARG A 351 12.59 26.00 -25.96
N ARG A 352 13.23 25.12 -26.75
CA ARG A 352 14.66 25.21 -27.07
C ARG A 352 14.91 25.81 -28.45
N LEU A 353 13.87 25.93 -29.26
CA LEU A 353 13.92 26.48 -30.62
C LEU A 353 13.45 27.93 -30.66
N ASP A 354 12.56 28.31 -29.73
CA ASP A 354 12.28 29.70 -29.35
C ASP A 354 13.34 30.20 -28.35
#